data_AF-A0A5C8LU14-F1
#
_entry.id   AF-A0A5C8LU14-F1
#
_cell.length_a   1.000
_cell.length_b   1.000
_cell.length_c   1.000
_cell.angle_alpha   90.00
_cell.angle_beta   90.00
_cell.angle_gamma   90.00
#
_symmetry.space_group_name_H-M   'P 1'
#
loop_
_entity.id
_entity.type
_entity.pdbx_description
1 polymer ?
#
loop_
_entity_poly.entity_id
_entity_poly.type
_entity_poly.pdbx_seq_one_letter_code
_entity_poly.pdbx_strand_id
1 'polypeptide(L)'
;MMQRRSTALTLFLAITSCYLAADEKAPKKPAHQPTAQGKASFIQDYDLDKDGTVSEAEFAEVRQQRYSAMDENKNGQVSVDEYVNEYAGRLDKKLDTERTGQIKQTLVRIEALDKNKSKTIGHDEYNASGDKAFAYIDTNKDGVISKADPLPERERKPDAKQTVRARPALVMPTTHSVVGMLDMYDQNGDGKVDKTEYQQQRDAAFARTDLDKNAELSSDEYLNEFVDRLDRQIAKTRTAQLKQAAVRFKALDKDNNQQVSSAEFNASGERMFKRWDTDLNQQVTMAEALPVIEAEANKGTAE
;
A
#
# COMPACT_ATOMS: atom_id res chain seq x y z
N MET A 1 34.60 -31.47 68.20
CA MET A 1 34.19 -32.88 68.06
C MET A 1 33.42 -33.05 66.77
N MET A 2 33.75 -34.11 66.02
CA MET A 2 33.02 -34.71 64.89
C MET A 2 33.03 -34.02 63.50
N GLN A 3 33.84 -34.67 62.67
CA GLN A 3 33.98 -34.70 61.22
C GLN A 3 32.70 -34.98 60.39
N ARG A 4 32.73 -34.41 59.17
CA ARG A 4 32.38 -34.98 57.84
C ARG A 4 30.90 -35.32 57.55
N ARG A 5 30.38 -34.81 56.44
CA ARG A 5 30.49 -35.43 55.09
C ARG A 5 29.92 -34.51 54.01
N SER A 6 30.74 -34.25 52.99
CA SER A 6 30.32 -33.65 51.72
C SER A 6 29.50 -34.67 50.91
N THR A 7 28.35 -34.26 50.39
CA THR A 7 27.66 -34.94 49.30
C THR A 7 27.24 -33.91 48.28
N ALA A 8 27.81 -34.05 47.08
CA ALA A 8 27.47 -33.31 45.89
C ALA A 8 26.03 -33.64 45.45
N LEU A 9 25.28 -32.63 45.02
CA LEU A 9 24.11 -32.84 44.17
C LEU A 9 24.16 -31.83 43.02
N THR A 10 24.86 -32.26 41.96
CA THR A 10 24.77 -31.70 40.61
C THR A 10 23.35 -31.89 40.08
N LEU A 11 22.58 -30.80 39.97
CA LEU A 11 21.31 -30.81 39.24
C LEU A 11 21.54 -30.17 37.86
N PHE A 12 21.72 -31.03 36.86
CA PHE A 12 21.65 -30.66 35.44
C PHE A 12 20.20 -30.30 35.11
N LEU A 13 19.92 -29.02 34.87
CA LEU A 13 18.64 -28.60 34.29
C LEU A 13 18.86 -28.41 32.79
N ALA A 14 18.54 -29.48 32.05
CA ALA A 14 18.51 -29.49 30.60
C ALA A 14 17.42 -28.50 30.13
N ILE A 15 17.85 -27.37 29.55
CA ILE A 15 16.96 -26.49 28.80
C ILE A 15 16.62 -27.24 27.51
N THR A 16 15.47 -27.89 27.51
CA THR A 16 14.92 -28.57 26.35
C THR A 16 14.58 -27.52 25.29
N SER A 17 15.35 -27.51 24.21
CA SER A 17 15.03 -26.80 22.98
C SER A 17 13.71 -27.31 22.41
N CYS A 18 12.61 -26.63 22.71
CA CYS A 18 11.40 -26.74 21.91
C CYS A 18 11.66 -26.07 20.57
N TYR A 19 12.08 -26.87 19.59
CA TYR A 19 11.86 -26.56 18.18
C TYR A 19 10.36 -26.31 17.99
N LEU A 20 9.99 -25.05 17.75
CA LEU A 20 8.72 -24.72 17.10
C LEU A 20 8.82 -25.29 15.68
N ALA A 21 8.27 -26.49 15.50
CA ALA A 21 7.84 -26.96 14.19
C ALA A 21 6.80 -25.95 13.69
N ALA A 22 7.23 -25.06 12.80
CA ALA A 22 6.33 -24.16 12.08
C ALA A 22 5.36 -25.04 11.28
N ASP A 23 4.09 -24.90 11.59
CA ASP A 23 2.98 -25.59 10.95
C ASP A 23 3.01 -25.31 9.44
N GLU A 24 3.33 -26.33 8.65
CA GLU A 24 3.51 -26.27 7.18
C GLU A 24 2.15 -26.14 6.43
N LYS A 25 1.06 -25.87 7.15
CA LYS A 25 -0.32 -25.80 6.64
C LYS A 25 -0.94 -24.41 6.76
N ALA A 26 -0.15 -23.33 6.75
CA ALA A 26 -0.73 -22.02 6.52
C ALA A 26 -1.33 -21.97 5.10
N PRO A 27 -2.62 -21.62 4.92
CA PRO A 27 -3.20 -21.48 3.60
C PRO A 27 -2.40 -20.45 2.81
N LYS A 28 -1.81 -20.88 1.68
CA LYS A 28 -1.14 -19.98 0.73
C LYS A 28 -2.16 -18.91 0.34
N LYS A 29 -1.89 -17.65 0.69
CA LYS A 29 -2.75 -16.52 0.27
C LYS A 29 -2.97 -16.62 -1.25
N PRO A 30 -4.21 -16.46 -1.74
CA PRO A 30 -4.49 -16.57 -3.16
C PRO A 30 -3.55 -15.64 -3.94
N ALA A 31 -2.97 -16.16 -5.01
CA ALA A 31 -2.12 -15.38 -5.89
C ALA A 31 -2.87 -14.10 -6.32
N HIS A 32 -2.24 -12.94 -6.16
CA HIS A 32 -2.86 -11.68 -6.54
C HIS A 32 -3.14 -11.72 -8.05
N GLN A 33 -4.42 -11.63 -8.43
CA GLN A 33 -4.81 -11.58 -9.83
C GLN A 33 -4.22 -10.33 -10.49
N PRO A 34 -3.74 -10.43 -11.74
CA PRO A 34 -3.32 -9.25 -12.49
C PRO A 34 -4.49 -8.28 -12.63
N THR A 35 -4.23 -6.99 -12.48
CA THR A 35 -5.24 -5.94 -12.57
C THR A 35 -4.83 -4.94 -13.65
N ALA A 36 -5.81 -4.25 -14.24
CA ALA A 36 -5.54 -3.18 -15.20
C ALA A 36 -4.66 -2.08 -14.59
N GLN A 37 -4.83 -1.77 -13.31
CA GLN A 37 -3.97 -0.81 -12.61
C GLN A 37 -2.54 -1.34 -12.41
N GLY A 38 -2.37 -2.64 -12.16
CA GLY A 38 -1.05 -3.27 -12.11
C GLY A 38 -0.32 -3.20 -13.46
N LYS A 39 -1.06 -3.34 -14.56
CA LYS A 39 -0.53 -3.17 -15.91
C LYS A 39 -0.17 -1.73 -16.23
N ALA A 40 -1.02 -0.77 -15.86
CA ALA A 40 -0.71 0.65 -15.97
C ALA A 40 0.55 1.03 -15.17
N SER A 41 0.73 0.44 -13.98
CA SER A 41 1.97 0.58 -13.20
C SER A 41 3.18 -0.04 -13.90
N PHE A 42 3.02 -1.18 -14.57
CA PHE A 42 4.09 -1.78 -15.36
C PHE A 42 4.51 -0.86 -16.52
N ILE A 43 3.54 -0.41 -17.33
CA ILE A 43 3.81 0.49 -18.46
C ILE A 43 4.50 1.76 -17.97
N GLN A 44 3.95 2.42 -16.94
CA GLN A 44 4.55 3.63 -16.37
C GLN A 44 6.02 3.44 -15.90
N ASP A 45 6.38 2.24 -15.43
CA ASP A 45 7.72 1.97 -14.90
C ASP A 45 8.75 1.61 -15.99
N TYR A 46 8.32 1.22 -17.19
CA TYR A 46 9.18 0.64 -18.24
C TYR A 46 9.07 1.30 -19.63
N ASP A 47 8.03 2.10 -19.88
CA ASP A 47 7.81 2.86 -21.11
C ASP A 47 8.74 4.09 -21.13
N LEU A 48 9.81 4.03 -21.94
CA LEU A 48 10.85 5.05 -21.97
C LEU A 48 10.48 6.22 -22.88
N ASP A 49 9.87 5.92 -24.02
CA ASP A 49 9.50 6.91 -25.03
C ASP A 49 8.11 7.54 -24.79
N LYS A 50 7.34 6.97 -23.85
CA LYS A 50 6.00 7.41 -23.42
C LYS A 50 4.95 7.28 -24.51
N ASP A 51 5.10 6.32 -25.42
CA ASP A 51 4.12 6.03 -26.45
C ASP A 51 2.91 5.22 -25.94
N GLY A 52 2.97 4.74 -24.68
CA GLY A 52 1.92 3.95 -24.04
C GLY A 52 2.06 2.43 -24.24
N THR A 53 3.18 2.00 -24.83
CA THR A 53 3.60 0.62 -25.06
C THR A 53 4.93 0.39 -24.35
N VAL A 54 5.20 -0.86 -23.97
CA VAL A 54 6.53 -1.25 -23.50
C VAL A 54 7.03 -2.34 -24.42
N SER A 55 8.02 -2.00 -25.24
CA SER A 55 8.74 -2.99 -26.04
C SER A 55 9.69 -3.83 -25.18
N GLU A 56 10.05 -5.02 -25.66
CA GLU A 56 11.06 -5.86 -25.02
C GLU A 56 12.41 -5.12 -24.85
N ALA A 57 12.77 -4.28 -25.82
CA ALA A 57 14.01 -3.49 -25.79
C ALA A 57 14.00 -2.45 -24.66
N GLU A 58 12.93 -1.68 -24.52
CA GLU A 58 12.80 -0.70 -23.43
C GLU A 58 12.78 -1.38 -22.07
N PHE A 59 12.04 -2.49 -21.95
CA PHE A 59 12.01 -3.27 -20.74
C PHE A 59 13.42 -3.75 -20.35
N ALA A 60 14.16 -4.33 -21.31
CA ALA A 60 15.52 -4.80 -21.10
C ALA A 60 16.47 -3.65 -20.73
N GLU A 61 16.36 -2.49 -21.40
CA GLU A 61 17.17 -1.31 -21.13
C GLU A 61 16.95 -0.77 -19.72
N VAL A 62 15.70 -0.51 -19.32
CA VAL A 62 15.36 -0.02 -17.97
C VAL A 62 15.85 -0.99 -16.91
N ARG A 63 15.72 -2.29 -17.16
CA ARG A 63 16.18 -3.34 -16.25
C ARG A 63 17.70 -3.34 -16.13
N GLN A 64 18.42 -3.23 -17.24
CA GLN A 64 19.88 -3.16 -17.23
C GLN A 64 20.38 -1.90 -16.51
N GLN A 65 19.76 -0.75 -16.77
CA GLN A 65 20.07 0.50 -16.06
C GLN A 65 19.87 0.35 -14.56
N ARG A 66 18.77 -0.27 -14.12
CA ARG A 66 18.50 -0.54 -12.69
C ARG A 66 19.52 -1.49 -12.09
N TYR A 67 19.88 -2.57 -12.79
CA TYR A 67 20.91 -3.50 -12.32
C TYR A 67 22.25 -2.80 -12.10
N SER A 68 22.71 -2.05 -13.10
CA SER A 68 23.96 -1.30 -13.02
C SER A 68 23.93 -0.20 -11.95
N ALA A 69 22.76 0.37 -11.66
CA ALA A 69 22.60 1.36 -10.60
C ALA A 69 22.61 0.76 -9.19
N MET A 70 22.22 -0.52 -9.05
CA MET A 70 22.25 -1.25 -7.77
C MET A 70 23.65 -1.77 -7.43
N ASP A 71 24.43 -2.21 -8.43
CA ASP A 71 25.80 -2.73 -8.25
C ASP A 71 26.80 -1.58 -8.00
N GLU A 72 26.71 -0.95 -6.82
CA GLU A 72 27.54 0.19 -6.42
C GLU A 72 29.03 -0.18 -6.37
N ASN A 73 29.33 -1.38 -5.89
CA ASN A 73 30.70 -1.87 -5.74
C ASN A 73 31.28 -2.43 -7.05
N LYS A 74 30.47 -2.57 -8.11
CA LYS A 74 30.83 -3.03 -9.46
C LYS A 74 31.44 -4.43 -9.50
N ASN A 75 30.98 -5.33 -8.62
CA ASN A 75 31.44 -6.72 -8.59
C ASN A 75 30.64 -7.64 -9.55
N GLY A 76 29.67 -7.07 -10.28
CA GLY A 76 28.82 -7.79 -11.21
C GLY A 76 27.66 -8.54 -10.55
N GLN A 77 27.40 -8.32 -9.26
CA GLN A 77 26.33 -8.92 -8.47
C GLN A 77 25.65 -7.85 -7.62
N VAL A 78 24.37 -8.06 -7.31
CA VAL A 78 23.62 -7.15 -6.42
C VAL A 78 23.38 -7.83 -5.08
N SER A 79 23.98 -7.31 -4.02
CA SER A 79 23.74 -7.78 -2.65
C SER A 79 22.35 -7.39 -2.13
N VAL A 80 21.92 -8.01 -1.02
CA VAL A 80 20.65 -7.67 -0.35
C VAL A 80 20.58 -6.18 -0.02
N ASP A 81 21.66 -5.63 0.52
CA ASP A 81 21.71 -4.24 0.98
C ASP A 81 21.63 -3.28 -0.21
N GLU A 82 22.36 -3.54 -1.30
CA GLU A 82 22.28 -2.77 -2.55
C GLU A 82 20.86 -2.77 -3.14
N TYR A 83 20.22 -3.95 -3.20
CA TYR A 83 18.85 -4.07 -3.71
C TYR A 83 17.84 -3.30 -2.85
N VAL A 84 17.92 -3.45 -1.52
CA VAL A 84 16.99 -2.80 -0.60
C VAL A 84 17.21 -1.29 -0.56
N ASN A 85 18.45 -0.83 -0.62
CA ASN A 85 18.79 0.60 -0.59
C ASN A 85 18.35 1.32 -1.87
N GLU A 86 18.57 0.75 -3.05
CA GLU A 86 18.03 1.32 -4.30
C GLU A 86 16.51 1.43 -4.24
N TYR A 87 15.86 0.32 -3.84
CA TYR A 87 14.41 0.28 -3.77
C TYR A 87 13.87 1.30 -2.76
N ALA A 88 14.52 1.43 -1.60
CA ALA A 88 14.19 2.43 -0.58
C ALA A 88 14.31 3.85 -1.15
N GLY A 89 15.42 4.18 -1.82
CA GLY A 89 15.64 5.50 -2.39
C GLY A 89 14.58 5.88 -3.43
N ARG A 90 14.18 4.95 -4.31
CA ARG A 90 13.10 5.18 -5.28
C ARG A 90 11.74 5.33 -4.59
N LEU A 91 11.45 4.50 -3.59
CA LEU A 91 10.21 4.55 -2.84
C LEU A 91 10.08 5.88 -2.09
N ASP A 92 11.15 6.35 -1.45
CA ASP A 92 11.16 7.60 -0.68
C ASP A 92 10.86 8.80 -1.60
N LYS A 93 11.52 8.90 -2.76
CA LYS A 93 11.21 9.93 -3.77
C LYS A 93 9.75 9.92 -4.22
N LYS A 94 9.16 8.72 -4.40
CA LYS A 94 7.76 8.58 -4.79
C LYS A 94 6.83 9.03 -3.66
N LEU A 95 7.10 8.61 -2.42
CA LEU A 95 6.32 8.99 -1.24
C LEU A 95 6.40 10.50 -0.99
N ASP A 96 7.56 11.14 -1.17
CA ASP A 96 7.71 12.60 -1.02
C ASP A 96 6.90 13.40 -2.06
N THR A 97 6.89 12.91 -3.30
CA THR A 97 6.09 13.51 -4.39
C THR A 97 4.60 13.40 -4.08
N GLU A 98 4.16 12.21 -3.66
CA GLU A 98 2.77 11.97 -3.29
C GLU A 98 2.37 12.76 -2.03
N ARG A 99 3.25 12.85 -1.02
CA ARG A 99 3.08 13.66 0.19
C ARG A 99 2.80 15.11 -0.16
N THR A 100 3.62 15.69 -1.03
CA THR A 100 3.46 17.08 -1.49
C THR A 100 2.13 17.27 -2.22
N GLY A 101 1.72 16.30 -3.04
CA GLY A 101 0.42 16.31 -3.70
C GLY A 101 -0.75 16.28 -2.71
N GLN A 102 -0.69 15.42 -1.69
CA GLN A 102 -1.71 15.30 -0.65
C GLN A 102 -1.84 16.57 0.19
N ILE A 103 -0.72 17.20 0.54
CA ILE A 103 -0.72 18.48 1.27
C ILE A 103 -1.40 19.57 0.44
N LYS A 104 -1.07 19.70 -0.85
CA LYS A 104 -1.70 20.67 -1.74
C LYS A 104 -3.20 20.46 -1.86
N GLN A 105 -3.65 19.20 -2.01
CA GLN A 105 -5.08 18.88 -2.04
C GLN A 105 -5.79 19.20 -0.73
N THR A 106 -5.09 19.03 0.40
CA THR A 106 -5.63 19.36 1.72
C THR A 106 -5.81 20.85 1.91
N LEU A 107 -4.87 21.68 1.45
CA LEU A 107 -5.02 23.13 1.46
C LEU A 107 -6.24 23.59 0.66
N VAL A 108 -6.44 23.04 -0.55
CA VAL A 108 -7.65 23.32 -1.35
C VAL A 108 -8.92 22.88 -0.63
N ARG A 109 -8.87 21.76 0.11
CA ARG A 109 -9.99 21.29 0.92
C ARG A 109 -10.30 22.23 2.09
N ILE A 110 -9.28 22.74 2.79
CA ILE A 110 -9.46 23.71 3.88
C ILE A 110 -10.19 24.94 3.34
N GLU A 111 -9.71 25.50 2.22
CA GLU A 111 -10.37 26.64 1.55
C GLU A 111 -11.82 26.33 1.12
N ALA A 112 -12.10 25.09 0.71
CA ALA A 112 -13.45 24.69 0.32
C ALA A 112 -14.41 24.51 1.50
N LEU A 113 -13.89 24.26 2.71
CA LEU A 113 -14.65 24.09 3.95
C LEU A 113 -15.01 25.43 4.60
N ASP A 114 -14.11 26.42 4.55
CA ASP A 114 -14.34 27.79 5.02
C ASP A 114 -15.33 28.54 4.11
N LYS A 115 -16.63 28.39 4.39
CA LYS A 115 -17.71 29.01 3.60
C LYS A 115 -17.90 30.48 3.94
N ASN A 116 -17.72 30.82 5.21
CA ASN A 116 -17.87 32.19 5.70
C ASN A 116 -16.62 33.06 5.45
N LYS A 117 -15.52 32.48 4.94
CA LYS A 117 -14.24 33.15 4.64
C LYS A 117 -13.56 33.72 5.88
N SER A 118 -13.76 33.08 7.03
CA SER A 118 -13.17 33.45 8.32
C SER A 118 -11.68 33.09 8.41
N LYS A 119 -11.17 32.25 7.49
CA LYS A 119 -9.84 31.60 7.50
C LYS A 119 -9.68 30.53 8.58
N THR A 120 -10.75 30.23 9.30
CA THR A 120 -10.87 29.12 10.23
C THR A 120 -12.02 28.22 9.78
N ILE A 121 -12.07 27.00 10.27
CA ILE A 121 -13.17 26.07 10.02
C ILE A 121 -13.96 25.96 11.32
N GLY A 122 -15.17 26.53 11.35
CA GLY A 122 -16.06 26.41 12.49
C GLY A 122 -16.61 24.98 12.65
N HIS A 123 -17.12 24.65 13.83
CA HIS A 123 -17.73 23.34 14.11
C HIS A 123 -18.89 23.00 13.15
N ASP A 124 -19.75 23.98 12.84
CA ASP A 124 -20.85 23.81 11.90
C ASP A 124 -20.37 23.53 10.46
N GLU A 125 -19.33 24.23 9.99
CA GLU A 125 -18.75 24.02 8.66
C GLU A 125 -18.07 22.67 8.55
N TYR A 126 -17.34 22.28 9.61
CA TYR A 126 -16.78 20.96 9.75
C TYR A 126 -17.90 19.93 9.61
N ASN A 127 -18.92 19.95 10.47
CA ASN A 127 -20.03 19.00 10.48
C ASN A 127 -20.83 18.94 9.18
N ALA A 128 -21.12 20.09 8.57
CA ALA A 128 -21.80 20.14 7.28
C ALA A 128 -21.03 19.39 6.18
N SER A 129 -19.69 19.35 6.23
CA SER A 129 -18.90 18.53 5.31
C SER A 129 -18.99 17.03 5.61
N GLY A 130 -19.16 16.66 6.88
CA GLY A 130 -19.32 15.29 7.33
C GLY A 130 -20.66 14.72 6.93
N ASP A 131 -21.74 15.47 7.19
CA ASP A 131 -23.08 15.08 6.79
C ASP A 131 -23.17 14.84 5.27
N LYS A 132 -22.51 15.68 4.47
CA LYS A 132 -22.42 15.48 3.02
C LYS A 132 -21.66 14.20 2.65
N ALA A 133 -20.55 13.91 3.33
CA ALA A 133 -19.79 12.69 3.09
C ALA A 133 -20.58 11.44 3.50
N PHE A 134 -21.30 11.51 4.64
CA PHE A 134 -22.15 10.43 5.12
C PHE A 134 -23.27 10.15 4.11
N ALA A 135 -24.05 11.17 3.76
CA ALA A 135 -25.16 11.06 2.80
C ALA A 135 -24.70 10.67 1.38
N TYR A 136 -23.45 10.98 1.02
CA TYR A 136 -22.88 10.54 -0.25
C TYR A 136 -22.60 9.03 -0.25
N ILE A 137 -22.29 8.41 0.88
CA ILE A 137 -22.00 6.98 0.96
C ILE A 137 -23.25 6.16 1.30
N ASP A 138 -24.10 6.65 2.20
CA ASP A 138 -25.42 6.12 2.55
C ASP A 138 -26.41 6.31 1.39
N THR A 139 -26.20 5.51 0.33
CA THR A 139 -26.95 5.63 -0.93
C THR A 139 -28.36 5.06 -0.78
N ASN A 140 -28.54 4.08 0.11
CA ASN A 140 -29.84 3.49 0.42
C ASN A 140 -30.66 4.36 1.40
N LYS A 141 -30.03 5.34 2.06
CA LYS A 141 -30.62 6.30 3.01
C LYS A 141 -31.23 5.64 4.24
N ASP A 142 -30.65 4.53 4.70
CA ASP A 142 -31.07 3.84 5.91
C ASP A 142 -30.41 4.40 7.18
N GLY A 143 -29.50 5.38 7.04
CA GLY A 143 -28.80 6.04 8.14
C GLY A 143 -27.61 5.24 8.68
N VAL A 144 -27.18 4.19 7.97
CA VAL A 144 -26.08 3.31 8.36
C VAL A 144 -25.19 3.00 7.16
N ILE A 145 -23.92 3.37 7.23
CA ILE A 145 -22.95 3.01 6.20
C ILE A 145 -22.50 1.58 6.42
N SER A 146 -22.62 0.74 5.40
CA SER A 146 -22.22 -0.66 5.44
C SER A 146 -21.75 -1.14 4.06
N LYS A 147 -21.19 -2.35 4.00
CA LYS A 147 -20.83 -3.00 2.72
C LYS A 147 -22.04 -3.27 1.82
N ALA A 148 -23.26 -3.20 2.35
CA ALA A 148 -24.48 -3.36 1.57
C ALA A 148 -24.84 -2.09 0.78
N ASP A 149 -24.24 -0.94 1.10
CA ASP A 149 -24.50 0.29 0.38
C ASP A 149 -24.05 0.19 -1.08
N PRO A 150 -24.95 0.54 -2.02
CA PRO A 150 -24.56 0.72 -3.40
C PRO A 150 -23.40 1.71 -3.48
N LEU A 151 -22.43 1.45 -4.37
CA LEU A 151 -21.39 2.42 -4.65
C LEU A 151 -22.04 3.70 -5.18
N PRO A 152 -21.72 4.87 -4.63
CA PRO A 152 -22.35 6.10 -5.06
C PRO A 152 -22.09 6.35 -6.53
N GLU A 153 -23.16 6.75 -7.23
CA GLU A 153 -23.08 7.06 -8.64
C GLU A 153 -22.20 8.30 -8.82
N ARG A 154 -21.05 8.11 -9.45
CA ARG A 154 -20.20 9.23 -9.87
C ARG A 154 -20.72 9.68 -11.22
N GLU A 155 -21.27 10.89 -11.31
CA GLU A 155 -21.54 11.54 -12.59
C GLU A 155 -20.24 11.56 -13.42
N ARG A 156 -20.17 10.68 -14.41
CA ARG A 156 -19.03 10.60 -15.31
C ARG A 156 -19.24 11.65 -16.39
N LYS A 157 -18.33 12.63 -16.48
CA LYS A 157 -18.30 13.50 -17.66
C LYS A 157 -18.01 12.63 -18.89
N PRO A 158 -18.85 12.64 -19.95
CA PRO A 158 -18.74 11.74 -21.08
C PRO A 158 -17.43 11.88 -21.88
N ASP A 159 -16.76 13.04 -21.79
CA ASP A 159 -15.54 13.34 -22.57
C ASP A 159 -14.23 13.06 -21.83
N ALA A 160 -14.26 12.57 -20.59
CA ALA A 160 -13.03 12.21 -19.89
C ALA A 160 -12.51 10.86 -20.40
N LYS A 161 -11.53 10.88 -21.34
CA LYS A 161 -10.76 9.68 -21.69
C LYS A 161 -10.23 9.05 -20.41
N GLN A 162 -10.83 7.93 -20.02
CA GLN A 162 -10.52 7.24 -18.78
C GLN A 162 -9.19 6.50 -18.94
N THR A 163 -8.09 7.19 -18.69
CA THR A 163 -6.79 6.52 -18.61
C THR A 163 -6.71 5.76 -17.30
N VAL A 164 -6.46 4.46 -17.37
CA VAL A 164 -6.16 3.65 -16.19
C VAL A 164 -4.85 4.17 -15.63
N ARG A 165 -4.88 4.73 -14.43
CA ARG A 165 -3.68 5.25 -13.76
C ARG A 165 -3.04 4.15 -12.92
N ALA A 166 -1.71 4.20 -12.82
CA ALA A 166 -0.96 3.42 -11.86
C ALA A 166 -1.47 3.66 -10.43
N ARG A 167 -1.38 2.65 -9.58
CA ARG A 167 -1.77 2.81 -8.17
C ARG A 167 -0.73 3.70 -7.47
N PRO A 168 -1.17 4.71 -6.69
CA PRO A 168 -0.26 5.48 -5.85
C PRO A 168 0.39 4.57 -4.80
N ALA A 169 1.60 4.92 -4.35
CA ALA A 169 2.25 4.20 -3.26
C ALA A 169 1.55 4.48 -1.92
N LEU A 170 1.09 5.71 -1.74
CA LEU A 170 0.40 6.23 -0.58
C LEU A 170 -1.10 6.28 -0.86
N VAL A 171 -1.85 5.39 -0.21
CA VAL A 171 -3.31 5.43 -0.17
C VAL A 171 -3.72 5.87 1.23
N MET A 172 -4.34 7.04 1.31
CA MET A 172 -4.98 7.49 2.54
C MET A 172 -6.36 6.84 2.62
N PRO A 173 -6.80 6.37 3.80
CA PRO A 173 -8.21 6.13 4.04
C PRO A 173 -8.98 7.41 3.65
N THR A 174 -10.10 7.28 2.96
CA THR A 174 -10.93 8.43 2.56
C THR A 174 -12.40 8.20 2.87
N THR A 175 -13.11 9.30 3.12
CA THR A 175 -14.56 9.31 3.32
C THR A 175 -15.35 9.16 2.01
N HIS A 176 -14.68 8.90 0.88
CA HIS A 176 -15.29 8.77 -0.45
C HIS A 176 -15.44 7.32 -0.90
N SER A 177 -15.28 6.39 0.03
CA SER A 177 -15.46 4.95 -0.17
C SER A 177 -16.03 4.32 1.09
N VAL A 178 -16.93 3.35 0.93
CA VAL A 178 -17.48 2.57 2.06
C VAL A 178 -16.36 1.98 2.91
N VAL A 179 -15.36 1.33 2.28
CA VAL A 179 -14.23 0.72 3.00
C VAL A 179 -13.47 1.76 3.82
N GLY A 180 -13.17 2.92 3.24
CA GLY A 180 -12.48 3.99 3.96
C GLY A 180 -13.31 4.62 5.08
N MET A 181 -14.64 4.63 4.97
CA MET A 181 -15.53 5.06 6.07
C MET A 181 -15.51 4.06 7.22
N LEU A 182 -15.66 2.77 6.92
CA LEU A 182 -15.57 1.71 7.93
C LEU A 182 -14.20 1.73 8.62
N ASP A 183 -13.10 1.77 7.86
CA ASP A 183 -11.73 1.79 8.41
C ASP A 183 -11.46 2.98 9.37
N MET A 184 -12.18 4.09 9.22
CA MET A 184 -12.01 5.28 10.08
C MET A 184 -12.99 5.36 11.24
N TYR A 185 -14.23 4.91 11.04
CA TYR A 185 -15.34 5.25 11.91
C TYR A 185 -16.02 4.04 12.57
N ASP A 186 -15.79 2.80 12.09
CA ASP A 186 -16.31 1.57 12.70
C ASP A 186 -15.46 1.19 13.91
N GLN A 187 -15.79 1.74 15.08
CA GLN A 187 -15.07 1.50 16.33
C GLN A 187 -15.47 0.19 16.99
N ASN A 188 -16.74 -0.17 16.88
CA ASN A 188 -17.28 -1.37 17.51
C ASN A 188 -16.95 -2.65 16.73
N GLY A 189 -16.47 -2.53 15.49
CA GLY A 189 -16.05 -3.63 14.62
C GLY A 189 -17.22 -4.44 14.06
N ASP A 190 -18.43 -3.89 14.03
CA ASP A 190 -19.64 -4.58 13.57
C ASP A 190 -19.80 -4.55 12.04
N GLY A 191 -18.90 -3.85 11.34
CA GLY A 191 -18.90 -3.72 9.88
C GLY A 191 -19.87 -2.66 9.37
N LYS A 192 -20.36 -1.78 10.25
CA LYS A 192 -21.28 -0.69 9.97
C LYS A 192 -20.83 0.58 10.68
N VAL A 193 -21.31 1.71 10.21
CA VAL A 193 -21.11 3.02 10.87
C VAL A 193 -22.45 3.73 10.89
N ASP A 194 -23.01 3.91 12.07
CA ASP A 194 -24.23 4.70 12.26
C ASP A 194 -23.92 6.20 12.41
N LYS A 195 -24.96 7.04 12.31
CA LYS A 195 -24.80 8.49 12.40
C LYS A 195 -24.26 8.96 13.76
N THR A 196 -24.59 8.27 14.84
CA THR A 196 -24.15 8.64 16.19
C THR A 196 -22.66 8.35 16.37
N GLU A 197 -22.21 7.16 15.99
CA GLU A 197 -20.80 6.77 15.99
C GLU A 197 -19.96 7.69 15.09
N TYR A 198 -20.47 7.98 13.88
CA TYR A 198 -19.85 8.91 12.96
C TYR A 198 -19.67 10.30 13.58
N GLN A 199 -20.72 10.86 14.18
CA GLN A 199 -20.69 12.19 14.78
C GLN A 199 -19.75 12.24 16.00
N GLN A 200 -19.79 11.22 16.87
CA GLN A 200 -18.91 11.15 18.03
C GLN A 200 -17.43 11.16 17.63
N GLN A 201 -17.05 10.39 16.60
CA GLN A 201 -15.68 10.38 16.12
C GLN A 201 -15.26 11.70 15.50
N ARG A 202 -16.18 12.33 14.77
CA ARG A 202 -15.97 13.65 14.16
C ARG A 202 -15.76 14.73 15.21
N ASP A 203 -16.60 14.76 16.24
CA ASP A 203 -16.46 15.70 17.35
C ASP A 203 -15.16 15.45 18.16
N ALA A 204 -14.83 14.17 18.40
CA ALA A 204 -13.57 13.81 19.06
C ALA A 204 -12.34 14.16 18.20
N ALA A 205 -12.44 14.09 16.88
CA ALA A 205 -11.38 14.53 15.98
C ALA A 205 -11.25 16.06 16.00
N PHE A 206 -12.35 16.80 15.89
CA PHE A 206 -12.37 18.25 15.99
C PHE A 206 -11.71 18.74 17.28
N ALA A 207 -12.15 18.21 18.43
CA ALA A 207 -11.61 18.60 19.74
C ALA A 207 -10.13 18.22 19.94
N ARG A 208 -9.61 17.24 19.19
CA ARG A 208 -8.19 16.87 19.22
C ARG A 208 -7.34 17.79 18.33
N THR A 209 -7.93 18.28 17.25
CA THR A 209 -7.27 19.18 16.30
C THR A 209 -7.28 20.62 16.80
N ASP A 210 -8.31 21.04 17.52
CA ASP A 210 -8.43 22.33 18.20
C ASP A 210 -7.48 22.38 19.42
N LEU A 211 -6.24 22.80 19.19
CA LEU A 211 -5.18 22.78 20.19
C LEU A 211 -5.31 23.95 21.17
N ASP A 212 -5.73 25.11 20.67
CA ASP A 212 -5.91 26.31 21.48
C ASP A 212 -7.31 26.36 22.16
N LYS A 213 -8.20 25.44 21.82
CA LYS A 213 -9.56 25.26 22.39
C LYS A 213 -10.47 26.46 22.13
N ASN A 214 -10.29 27.12 20.99
CA ASN A 214 -11.10 28.27 20.59
C ASN A 214 -12.42 27.87 19.87
N ALA A 215 -12.68 26.56 19.72
CA ALA A 215 -13.83 25.98 19.04
C ALA A 215 -13.88 26.23 17.51
N GLU A 216 -12.74 26.59 16.92
CA GLU A 216 -12.50 26.74 15.49
C GLU A 216 -11.20 26.03 15.11
N LEU A 217 -11.13 25.45 13.91
CA LEU A 217 -9.87 24.87 13.42
C LEU A 217 -9.18 25.87 12.52
N SER A 218 -8.02 26.36 12.94
CA SER A 218 -7.15 27.11 12.04
C SER A 218 -6.64 26.23 10.89
N SER A 219 -6.25 26.88 9.78
CA SER A 219 -5.62 26.17 8.67
C SER A 219 -4.38 25.37 9.11
N ASP A 220 -3.61 25.89 10.07
CA ASP A 220 -2.40 25.24 10.57
C ASP A 220 -2.73 24.03 11.43
N GLU A 221 -3.72 24.10 12.32
CA GLU A 221 -4.15 22.96 13.13
C GLU A 221 -4.68 21.81 12.27
N TYR A 222 -5.56 22.12 11.32
CA TYR A 222 -6.10 21.12 10.40
C TYR A 222 -4.99 20.51 9.53
N LEU A 223 -4.06 21.33 9.03
CA LEU A 223 -2.94 20.86 8.22
C LEU A 223 -1.99 19.98 9.03
N ASN A 224 -1.65 20.38 10.26
CA ASN A 224 -0.73 19.64 11.12
C ASN A 224 -1.32 18.27 11.50
N GLU A 225 -2.60 18.17 11.85
CA GLU A 225 -3.25 16.87 12.07
C GLU A 225 -3.18 15.99 10.83
N PHE A 226 -3.46 16.56 9.65
CA PHE A 226 -3.43 15.82 8.40
C PHE A 226 -2.01 15.32 8.09
N VAL A 227 -1.01 16.18 8.25
CA VAL A 227 0.40 15.86 8.04
C VAL A 227 0.88 14.76 8.99
N ASP A 228 0.50 14.82 10.26
CA ASP A 228 0.84 13.79 11.24
C ASP A 228 0.27 12.42 10.85
N ARG A 229 -1.00 12.38 10.40
CA ARG A 229 -1.62 11.15 9.91
C ARG A 229 -0.95 10.67 8.61
N LEU A 230 -0.61 11.59 7.72
CA LEU A 230 0.07 11.31 6.46
C LEU A 230 1.45 10.68 6.71
N ASP A 231 2.23 11.24 7.62
CA ASP A 231 3.57 10.78 7.95
C ASP A 231 3.55 9.39 8.64
N ARG A 232 2.57 9.14 9.52
CA ARG A 232 2.33 7.79 10.06
C ARG A 232 2.01 6.77 8.95
N GLN A 233 1.19 7.14 7.98
CA GLN A 233 0.84 6.27 6.87
C GLN A 233 2.01 6.04 5.91
N ILE A 234 2.83 7.06 5.67
CA ILE A 234 4.09 6.97 4.91
C ILE A 234 5.04 5.99 5.59
N ALA A 235 5.25 6.11 6.91
CA ALA A 235 6.11 5.21 7.66
C ALA A 235 5.62 3.75 7.58
N LYS A 236 4.32 3.52 7.80
CA LYS A 236 3.70 2.19 7.70
C LYS A 236 3.88 1.59 6.29
N THR A 237 3.60 2.39 5.26
CA THR A 237 3.72 1.99 3.85
C THR A 237 5.15 1.66 3.51
N ARG A 238 6.10 2.52 3.91
CA ARG A 238 7.53 2.32 3.71
C ARG A 238 7.99 1.02 4.33
N THR A 239 7.71 0.78 5.61
CA THR A 239 8.08 -0.47 6.29
C THR A 239 7.49 -1.70 5.60
N ALA A 240 6.23 -1.65 5.17
CA ALA A 240 5.59 -2.77 4.48
C ALA A 240 6.27 -3.06 3.11
N GLN A 241 6.54 -2.02 2.33
CA GLN A 241 7.16 -2.14 1.01
C GLN A 241 8.61 -2.63 1.11
N LEU A 242 9.40 -2.16 2.10
CA LEU A 242 10.76 -2.65 2.32
C LEU A 242 10.79 -4.14 2.72
N LYS A 243 9.84 -4.58 3.56
CA LYS A 243 9.67 -6.02 3.86
C LYS A 243 9.36 -6.82 2.59
N GLN A 244 8.50 -6.29 1.72
CA GLN A 244 8.21 -6.93 0.43
C GLN A 244 9.42 -6.92 -0.51
N ALA A 245 10.27 -5.89 -0.49
CA ALA A 245 11.51 -5.86 -1.26
C ALA A 245 12.46 -6.98 -0.85
N ALA A 246 12.66 -7.20 0.46
CA ALA A 246 13.46 -8.33 0.94
C ALA A 246 12.89 -9.70 0.51
N VAL A 247 11.55 -9.85 0.50
CA VAL A 247 10.91 -11.07 -0.01
C VAL A 247 11.14 -11.24 -1.51
N ARG A 248 11.07 -10.14 -2.29
CA ARG A 248 11.36 -10.16 -3.74
C ARG A 248 12.82 -10.51 -4.00
N PHE A 249 13.75 -9.96 -3.23
CA PHE A 249 15.17 -10.32 -3.30
C PHE A 249 15.34 -11.83 -3.15
N LYS A 250 14.77 -12.42 -2.09
CA LYS A 250 14.82 -13.88 -1.87
C LYS A 250 14.19 -14.68 -3.01
N ALA A 251 13.24 -14.12 -3.76
CA ALA A 251 12.66 -14.78 -4.91
C ALA A 251 13.55 -14.71 -6.17
N LEU A 252 14.45 -13.72 -6.23
CA LEU A 252 15.45 -13.52 -7.28
C LEU A 252 16.69 -14.38 -7.06
N ASP A 253 17.20 -14.41 -5.84
CA ASP A 253 18.34 -15.24 -5.39
C ASP A 253 17.93 -16.72 -5.38
N LYS A 254 18.25 -17.45 -6.45
CA LYS A 254 17.82 -18.85 -6.64
C LYS A 254 18.79 -19.84 -6.01
N ASP A 255 20.08 -19.51 -6.02
CA ASP A 255 21.12 -20.33 -5.42
C ASP A 255 21.28 -20.08 -3.91
N ASN A 256 20.57 -19.08 -3.35
CA ASN A 256 20.58 -18.66 -1.95
C ASN A 256 21.95 -18.17 -1.48
N ASN A 257 22.72 -17.53 -2.37
CA ASN A 257 24.05 -17.01 -2.07
C ASN A 257 24.02 -15.57 -1.50
N GLN A 258 22.84 -15.01 -1.22
CA GLN A 258 22.60 -13.64 -0.73
C GLN A 258 23.03 -12.53 -1.71
N GLN A 259 23.20 -12.88 -2.97
CA GLN A 259 23.50 -11.99 -4.07
C GLN A 259 22.59 -12.35 -5.24
N VAL A 260 22.29 -11.36 -6.08
CA VAL A 260 21.54 -11.57 -7.31
C VAL A 260 22.47 -11.33 -8.46
N SER A 261 22.76 -12.39 -9.21
CA SER A 261 23.52 -12.31 -10.44
C SER A 261 22.70 -11.69 -11.57
N SER A 262 23.39 -11.19 -12.60
CA SER A 262 22.75 -10.66 -13.81
C SER A 262 21.83 -11.70 -14.48
N ALA A 263 22.23 -12.97 -14.47
CA ALA A 263 21.45 -14.07 -15.03
C ALA A 263 20.14 -14.30 -14.26
N GLU A 264 20.19 -14.33 -12.93
CA GLU A 264 19.00 -14.49 -12.08
C GLU A 264 18.06 -13.29 -12.19
N PHE A 265 18.64 -12.09 -12.22
CA PHE A 265 17.91 -10.87 -12.46
C PHE A 265 17.16 -11.01 -13.79
N ASN A 266 17.88 -11.16 -14.91
CA ASN A 266 17.30 -11.22 -16.27
C ASN A 266 16.25 -12.31 -16.42
N ALA A 267 16.51 -13.53 -15.94
CA ALA A 267 15.54 -14.62 -15.97
C ALA A 267 14.23 -14.26 -15.25
N SER A 268 14.29 -13.51 -14.15
CA SER A 268 13.09 -12.99 -13.51
C SER A 268 12.40 -11.86 -14.27
N GLY A 269 13.17 -11.06 -15.00
CA GLY A 269 12.66 -10.01 -15.87
C GLY A 269 11.85 -10.60 -17.02
N GLU A 270 12.40 -11.59 -17.71
CA GLU A 270 11.71 -12.28 -18.81
C GLU A 270 10.38 -12.91 -18.36
N ARG A 271 10.35 -13.55 -17.19
CA ARG A 271 9.10 -14.09 -16.63
C ARG A 271 8.07 -12.99 -16.35
N MET A 272 8.51 -11.81 -15.93
CA MET A 272 7.63 -10.66 -15.70
C MET A 272 7.10 -10.09 -17.00
N PHE A 273 7.96 -9.91 -18.01
CA PHE A 273 7.57 -9.39 -19.32
C PHE A 273 6.59 -10.33 -20.01
N LYS A 274 6.93 -11.62 -20.15
CA LYS A 274 6.07 -12.67 -20.72
C LYS A 274 4.74 -12.83 -20.00
N ARG A 275 4.70 -12.52 -18.69
CA ARG A 275 3.44 -12.54 -17.97
C ARG A 275 2.50 -11.46 -18.51
N TRP A 276 3.01 -10.28 -18.82
CA TRP A 276 2.21 -9.16 -19.31
C TRP A 276 1.95 -9.21 -20.81
N ASP A 277 2.94 -9.64 -21.61
CA ASP A 277 2.85 -9.87 -23.07
C ASP A 277 2.01 -11.13 -23.34
N THR A 278 0.69 -10.96 -23.34
CA THR A 278 -0.28 -12.06 -23.41
C THR A 278 -0.51 -12.56 -24.83
N ASP A 279 -0.29 -11.72 -25.84
CA ASP A 279 -0.41 -12.06 -27.26
C ASP A 279 0.94 -12.41 -27.91
N LEU A 280 2.03 -12.38 -27.13
CA LEU A 280 3.38 -12.81 -27.51
C LEU A 280 3.95 -12.00 -28.69
N ASN A 281 3.61 -10.71 -28.75
CA ASN A 281 4.01 -9.80 -29.82
C ASN A 281 5.26 -8.97 -29.45
N GLN A 282 5.90 -9.27 -28.30
CA GLN A 282 7.07 -8.56 -27.75
C GLN A 282 6.79 -7.11 -27.33
N GLN A 283 5.51 -6.75 -27.12
CA GLN A 283 5.05 -5.42 -26.76
C GLN A 283 3.89 -5.47 -25.76
N VAL A 284 4.06 -4.86 -24.61
CA VAL A 284 3.00 -4.76 -23.59
C VAL A 284 2.24 -3.45 -23.79
N THR A 285 0.93 -3.53 -24.08
CA THR A 285 0.08 -2.34 -24.32
C THR A 285 -1.11 -2.32 -23.37
N MET A 286 -1.76 -1.18 -23.13
CA MET A 286 -3.00 -1.19 -22.33
C MET A 286 -4.16 -1.99 -22.96
N ALA A 287 -4.11 -2.28 -24.27
CA ALA A 287 -5.19 -2.91 -25.02
C ALA A 287 -5.22 -4.44 -24.95
N GLU A 288 -4.06 -5.09 -24.78
CA GLU A 288 -4.02 -6.56 -24.68
C GLU A 288 -4.71 -7.05 -23.38
N ALA A 289 -5.04 -8.33 -23.35
CA ALA A 289 -5.76 -8.94 -22.23
C ALA A 289 -4.96 -8.91 -20.93
N LEU A 290 -5.65 -9.04 -19.79
CA LEU A 290 -4.97 -9.32 -18.53
C LEU A 290 -4.54 -10.78 -18.48
N PRO A 291 -3.37 -11.08 -17.91
CA PRO A 291 -2.90 -12.46 -17.78
C PRO A 291 -3.88 -13.30 -16.96
N VAL A 292 -4.26 -14.46 -17.46
CA VAL A 292 -5.14 -15.39 -16.73
C VAL A 292 -4.27 -16.24 -15.81
N ILE A 293 -4.44 -16.08 -14.50
CA ILE A 293 -3.90 -17.05 -13.54
C ILE A 293 -4.98 -18.12 -13.36
N GLU A 294 -4.84 -19.23 -14.06
CA GLU A 294 -5.56 -20.44 -13.66
C GLU A 294 -5.05 -20.83 -12.28
N ALA A 295 -5.89 -20.72 -11.25
CA ALA A 295 -5.60 -21.36 -9.99
C ALA A 295 -5.49 -22.85 -10.30
N GLU A 296 -4.30 -23.44 -10.19
CA GLU A 296 -4.10 -24.87 -10.40
C GLU A 296 -5.15 -25.63 -9.59
N ALA A 297 -6.18 -26.10 -10.30
CA ALA A 297 -7.19 -26.97 -9.76
C ALA A 297 -6.48 -28.29 -9.47
N ASN A 298 -6.24 -28.52 -8.18
CA ASN A 298 -6.14 -29.82 -7.52
C ASN A 298 -5.77 -30.99 -8.47
N LYS A 299 -4.52 -31.05 -8.94
CA LYS A 299 -3.97 -32.28 -9.50
C LYS A 299 -3.60 -33.23 -8.36
N GLY A 300 -4.61 -33.94 -7.87
CA GLY A 300 -4.52 -35.09 -6.97
C GLY A 300 -5.93 -35.66 -6.86
N THR A 301 -6.28 -36.82 -7.41
CA THR A 301 -5.51 -38.04 -7.61
C THR A 301 -6.15 -38.82 -8.76
N ALA A 302 -5.31 -39.27 -9.69
CA ALA A 302 -5.59 -40.43 -10.51
C ALA A 302 -4.75 -41.56 -9.90
N GLU A 303 -5.43 -42.53 -9.28
CA GLU A 303 -5.25 -43.99 -9.35
C GLU A 303 -6.05 -44.66 -8.22
#